data_AF-A0AAE0KR65-F1
#
_entry.id   AF-A0AAE0KR65-F1
#
_cell.length_a   1.000
_cell.length_b   1.000
_cell.length_c   1.000
_cell.angle_alpha   90.00
_cell.angle_beta   90.00
_cell.angle_gamma   90.00
#
_symmetry.space_group_name_H-M   'P 1'
#
loop_
_entity.id
_entity.type
_entity.pdbx_description
1 polymer ?
#
loop_
_entity_poly.entity_id
_entity_poly.type
_entity_poly.pdbx_seq_one_letter_code
_entity_poly.pdbx_strand_id
1 'polypeptide(L)'
;MENVAPRYYLFKTQSTVYAAIEDVLRKRSAWARTSSESDFYMLLGERWEIPYTRLGSRFRQVVNHYRGSKAITIKALMVQQLRRYFADPVVNLDLSTIIPQTFLIVPGGSHADERENIPEVDTELWICKPTAGAHGKGIRVLRGAAEAVRFIDTNRALPAAERAQDGVQDAVAKKGPPRQPMPRRQSLRPKQEPSWLVQ
;
A
#
# COMPACT_ATOMS: atom_id res chain seq x y z
N MET A 1 12.32 21.37 -36.98
CA MET A 1 11.92 21.33 -35.56
C MET A 1 13.18 21.29 -34.74
N GLU A 2 13.46 22.32 -33.95
CA GLU A 2 14.58 22.26 -33.00
C GLU A 2 14.39 21.09 -32.06
N ASN A 3 15.44 20.29 -31.90
CA ASN A 3 15.42 19.08 -31.09
C ASN A 3 15.54 19.49 -29.61
N VAL A 4 14.43 19.96 -29.03
CA VAL A 4 14.39 20.36 -27.61
C VAL A 4 14.62 19.12 -26.76
N ALA A 5 15.69 19.13 -25.96
CA ALA A 5 16.00 18.03 -25.06
C ALA A 5 14.79 17.70 -24.17
N PRO A 6 14.35 16.43 -24.08
CA PRO A 6 13.23 16.04 -23.24
C PRO A 6 13.48 16.40 -21.77
N ARG A 7 12.41 16.89 -21.13
CA ARG A 7 12.45 17.45 -19.78
C ARG A 7 11.74 16.54 -18.78
N TYR A 8 12.30 16.39 -17.59
CA TYR A 8 11.65 15.68 -16.48
C TYR A 8 11.41 16.59 -15.27
N TYR A 9 10.29 16.37 -14.60
CA TYR A 9 9.84 17.10 -13.42
C TYR A 9 9.76 16.17 -12.20
N LEU A 10 10.37 16.57 -11.09
CA LEU A 10 10.23 15.89 -9.81
C LEU A 10 9.11 16.55 -9.00
N PHE A 11 8.04 15.81 -8.75
CA PHE A 11 6.86 16.32 -8.06
C PHE A 11 6.74 15.76 -6.65
N LYS A 12 6.96 16.62 -5.64
CA LYS A 12 6.73 16.33 -4.21
C LYS A 12 7.20 14.93 -3.77
N THR A 13 8.44 14.57 -4.09
CA THR A 13 8.98 13.25 -3.75
C THR A 13 10.20 13.30 -2.84
N GLN A 14 10.27 12.31 -1.94
CA GLN A 14 11.41 12.00 -1.09
C GLN A 14 11.87 10.55 -1.32
N SER A 15 11.47 9.95 -2.45
CA SER A 15 11.77 8.56 -2.77
C SER A 15 13.24 8.40 -3.14
N THR A 16 13.93 7.50 -2.45
CA THR A 16 15.30 7.10 -2.80
C THR A 16 15.38 6.47 -4.18
N VAL A 17 14.30 5.82 -4.63
CA VAL A 17 14.21 5.25 -5.99
C VAL A 17 14.18 6.36 -7.04
N TYR A 18 13.40 7.43 -6.82
CA TYR A 18 13.32 8.53 -7.79
C TYR A 18 14.57 9.42 -7.74
N ALA A 19 15.25 9.51 -6.59
CA ALA A 19 16.58 10.11 -6.50
C ALA A 19 17.61 9.34 -7.35
N ALA A 20 17.66 8.00 -7.24
CA ALA A 20 18.55 7.18 -8.06
C ALA A 20 18.22 7.28 -9.56
N ILE A 21 16.94 7.36 -9.93
CA ILE A 21 16.51 7.60 -11.31
C ILE A 21 16.96 9.00 -11.77
N GLU A 22 16.83 10.03 -10.93
CA GLU A 22 17.34 11.37 -11.23
C GLU A 22 18.84 11.34 -11.54
N ASP A 23 19.63 10.65 -10.72
CA ASP A 23 21.08 10.53 -10.94
C ASP A 23 21.42 9.91 -12.30
N VAL A 24 20.64 8.90 -12.73
CA VAL A 24 20.79 8.28 -14.06
C VAL A 24 20.41 9.27 -15.17
N LEU A 25 19.31 10.03 -15.00
CA LEU A 25 18.87 11.01 -15.99
C LEU A 25 19.87 12.15 -16.14
N ARG A 26 20.42 12.67 -15.03
CA ARG A 26 21.44 13.74 -15.05
C ARG A 26 22.72 13.35 -15.78
N LYS A 27 23.10 12.06 -15.73
CA LYS A 27 24.26 11.54 -16.44
C LYS A 27 24.02 11.39 -17.95
N ARG A 28 22.78 11.50 -18.43
CA ARG A 28 22.41 11.40 -19.84
C ARG A 28 22.19 12.80 -20.41
N SER A 29 23.05 13.23 -21.34
CA SER A 29 22.99 14.57 -21.96
C SER A 29 21.67 14.89 -22.67
N ALA A 30 20.89 13.87 -23.03
CA ALA A 30 19.59 14.04 -23.69
C ALA A 30 18.48 14.53 -22.74
N TRP A 31 18.64 14.46 -21.41
CA TRP A 31 17.59 14.83 -20.47
C TRP A 31 17.93 16.08 -19.69
N ALA A 32 16.95 16.96 -19.53
CA ALA A 32 17.06 18.15 -18.69
C ALA A 32 16.03 18.11 -17.55
N ARG A 33 16.44 18.52 -16.36
CA ARG A 33 15.50 18.77 -15.27
C ARG A 33 14.76 20.09 -15.53
N THR A 34 13.47 20.12 -15.23
CA THR A 34 12.66 21.35 -15.23
C THR A 34 12.02 21.60 -13.86
N SER A 35 11.75 22.85 -13.55
CA SER A 35 10.90 23.28 -12.43
C SER A 35 9.46 23.56 -12.86
N SER A 36 9.17 23.54 -14.16
CA SER A 36 7.84 23.82 -14.67
C SER A 36 6.88 22.66 -14.39
N GLU A 37 5.71 23.00 -13.85
CA GLU A 37 4.64 22.04 -13.57
C GLU A 37 3.75 21.72 -14.79
N SER A 38 4.08 22.25 -15.97
CA SER A 38 3.34 22.00 -17.21
C SER A 38 4.26 21.74 -18.41
N ASP A 39 5.51 22.18 -18.34
CA ASP A 39 6.50 22.05 -19.42
C ASP A 39 7.49 20.92 -19.13
N PHE A 40 7.00 19.68 -19.24
CA PHE A 40 7.76 18.44 -19.06
C PHE A 40 7.24 17.33 -19.97
N TYR A 41 8.09 16.31 -20.19
CA TYR A 41 7.74 15.05 -20.86
C TYR A 41 7.51 13.94 -19.83
N MET A 42 8.25 13.94 -18.72
CA MET A 42 8.12 12.91 -17.68
C MET A 42 7.95 13.53 -16.29
N LEU A 43 6.94 13.08 -15.55
CA LEU A 43 6.75 13.41 -14.14
C LEU A 43 7.12 12.22 -13.27
N LEU A 44 8.00 12.46 -12.29
CA LEU A 44 8.35 11.51 -11.23
C LEU A 44 7.82 12.05 -9.90
N GLY A 45 6.75 11.44 -9.38
CA GLY A 45 6.16 11.86 -8.12
C GLY A 45 5.76 10.70 -7.22
N GLU A 46 5.37 11.01 -5.98
CA GLU A 46 4.86 10.00 -5.05
C GLU A 46 3.47 9.51 -5.46
N ARG A 47 3.19 8.24 -5.18
CA ARG A 47 1.97 7.53 -5.58
C ARG A 47 0.67 8.29 -5.33
N TRP A 48 0.58 9.01 -4.21
CA TRP A 48 -0.64 9.68 -3.75
C TRP A 48 -0.75 11.14 -4.16
N GLU A 49 0.32 11.71 -4.70
CA GLU A 49 0.39 13.15 -5.00
C GLU A 49 0.16 13.43 -6.49
N ILE A 50 0.23 12.42 -7.36
CA ILE A 50 0.19 12.63 -8.82
C ILE A 50 -1.07 13.42 -9.26
N PRO A 51 -0.90 14.61 -9.87
CA PRO A 51 -2.01 15.45 -10.29
C PRO A 51 -2.52 15.02 -11.67
N TYR A 52 -3.15 13.85 -11.76
CA TYR A 52 -3.60 13.26 -13.03
C TYR A 52 -4.48 14.19 -13.87
N THR A 53 -5.26 15.09 -13.25
CA THR A 53 -6.13 16.05 -13.93
C THR A 53 -5.38 17.14 -14.70
N ARG A 54 -4.09 17.33 -14.43
CA ARG A 54 -3.24 18.35 -15.06
C ARG A 54 -2.38 17.81 -16.21
N LEU A 55 -2.37 16.49 -16.39
CA LEU A 55 -1.55 15.82 -17.40
C LEU A 55 -2.19 15.90 -18.79
N GLY A 56 -1.35 15.90 -19.84
CA GLY A 56 -1.78 15.84 -21.24
C GLY A 56 -2.07 17.20 -21.89
N SER A 57 -1.70 18.31 -21.24
CA SER A 57 -2.04 19.66 -21.70
C SER A 57 -1.16 20.22 -22.83
N ARG A 58 0.12 19.82 -22.92
CA ARG A 58 1.09 20.43 -23.84
C ARG A 58 2.00 19.46 -24.61
N PHE A 59 2.44 18.39 -23.95
CA PHE A 59 3.31 17.35 -24.54
C PHE A 59 2.68 15.98 -24.39
N ARG A 60 3.28 14.96 -25.04
CA ARG A 60 3.07 13.56 -24.68
C ARG A 60 3.70 13.28 -23.31
N GLN A 61 2.99 13.67 -22.27
CA GLN A 61 3.42 13.55 -20.88
C GLN A 61 3.26 12.12 -20.38
N VAL A 62 4.29 11.60 -19.74
CA VAL A 62 4.27 10.32 -19.04
C VAL A 62 4.48 10.52 -17.54
N VAL A 63 3.93 9.60 -16.74
CA VAL A 63 4.07 9.62 -15.28
C VAL A 63 4.39 8.22 -14.77
N ASN A 64 5.13 8.16 -13.67
CA ASN A 64 5.63 6.94 -13.03
C ASN A 64 4.58 6.13 -12.24
N HIS A 65 3.30 6.49 -12.32
CA HIS A 65 2.23 5.81 -11.61
C HIS A 65 0.98 5.67 -12.47
N TYR A 66 0.35 4.51 -12.36
CA TYR A 66 -0.96 4.28 -12.95
C TYR A 66 -2.05 4.86 -12.05
N ARG A 67 -2.94 5.66 -12.66
CA ARG A 67 -4.17 6.12 -12.01
C ARG A 67 -4.99 4.90 -11.62
N GLY A 68 -5.45 4.86 -10.37
CA GLY A 68 -6.25 3.73 -9.87
C GLY A 68 -5.44 2.54 -9.33
N SER A 69 -4.10 2.55 -9.40
CA SER A 69 -3.24 1.47 -8.85
C SER A 69 -3.47 1.13 -7.37
N LYS A 70 -4.15 2.00 -6.61
CA LYS A 70 -4.63 1.71 -5.25
C LYS A 70 -5.49 0.44 -5.17
N ALA A 71 -6.23 0.15 -6.23
CA ALA A 71 -7.17 -0.95 -6.30
C ALA A 71 -6.50 -2.31 -6.07
N ILE A 72 -5.23 -2.45 -6.44
CA ILE A 72 -4.45 -3.68 -6.27
C ILE A 72 -3.29 -3.53 -5.26
N THR A 73 -2.92 -2.31 -4.87
CA THR A 73 -1.77 -2.07 -3.98
C THR A 73 -2.15 -1.80 -2.52
N ILE A 74 -3.44 -1.62 -2.22
CA ILE A 74 -3.98 -1.57 -0.85
C ILE A 74 -4.67 -2.89 -0.57
N LYS A 75 -4.32 -3.57 0.54
CA LYS A 75 -4.79 -4.93 0.85
C LYS A 75 -6.32 -5.08 0.77
N ALA A 76 -7.07 -4.20 1.45
CA ALA A 76 -8.53 -4.26 1.44
C ALA A 76 -9.12 -4.08 0.04
N LEU A 77 -8.63 -3.09 -0.70
CA LEU A 77 -9.10 -2.85 -2.06
C LEU A 77 -8.72 -4.02 -2.98
N MET A 78 -7.53 -4.59 -2.82
CA MET A 78 -7.08 -5.74 -3.60
C MET A 78 -8.02 -6.93 -3.42
N VAL A 79 -8.36 -7.27 -2.17
CA VAL A 79 -9.32 -8.35 -1.87
C VAL A 79 -10.67 -8.07 -2.52
N GLN A 80 -11.20 -6.86 -2.38
CA GLN A 80 -12.47 -6.47 -2.99
C GLN A 80 -12.42 -6.55 -4.52
N GLN A 81 -11.31 -6.13 -5.16
CA GLN A 81 -11.16 -6.23 -6.61
C GLN A 81 -11.05 -7.68 -7.07
N LEU A 82 -10.26 -8.50 -6.39
CA LEU A 82 -10.12 -9.92 -6.71
C LEU A 82 -11.47 -10.63 -6.58
N ARG A 83 -12.17 -10.48 -5.46
CA ARG A 83 -13.51 -11.06 -5.31
C ARG A 83 -14.48 -10.65 -6.42
N ARG A 84 -14.48 -9.37 -6.83
CA ARG A 84 -15.30 -8.91 -7.96
C ARG A 84 -14.90 -9.56 -9.28
N TYR A 85 -13.60 -9.64 -9.56
CA TYR A 85 -13.08 -10.23 -10.78
C TYR A 85 -13.41 -11.73 -10.88
N PHE A 86 -13.21 -12.48 -9.79
CA PHE A 86 -13.45 -13.91 -9.71
C PHE A 86 -14.93 -14.29 -9.51
N ALA A 87 -15.82 -13.31 -9.26
CA ALA A 87 -17.27 -13.53 -9.29
C ALA A 87 -17.85 -13.51 -10.70
N ASP A 88 -17.08 -13.07 -11.70
CA ASP A 88 -17.51 -13.10 -13.10
C ASP A 88 -17.57 -14.56 -13.60
N PRO A 89 -18.73 -15.04 -14.12
CA PRO A 89 -18.87 -16.42 -14.61
C PRO A 89 -17.89 -16.80 -15.73
N VAL A 90 -17.32 -15.83 -16.44
CA VAL A 90 -16.29 -16.06 -17.46
C VAL A 90 -14.96 -16.49 -16.82
N VAL A 91 -14.72 -16.08 -15.58
CA VAL A 91 -13.53 -16.46 -14.81
C VAL A 91 -13.80 -17.82 -14.16
N ASN A 92 -13.47 -18.88 -14.87
CA ASN A 92 -13.56 -20.25 -14.37
C ASN A 92 -12.36 -20.63 -13.47
N LEU A 93 -12.20 -19.92 -12.36
CA LEU A 93 -11.16 -20.20 -11.37
C LEU A 93 -11.63 -19.82 -9.97
N ASP A 94 -11.36 -20.67 -8.99
CA ASP A 94 -11.68 -20.38 -7.60
C ASP A 94 -10.62 -19.46 -6.98
N LEU A 95 -11.06 -18.31 -6.44
CA LEU A 95 -10.20 -17.34 -5.76
C LEU A 95 -9.41 -17.97 -4.59
N SER A 96 -9.98 -18.98 -3.91
CA SER A 96 -9.33 -19.67 -2.79
C SER A 96 -8.03 -20.38 -3.19
N THR A 97 -7.86 -20.68 -4.47
CA THR A 97 -6.64 -21.29 -5.02
C THR A 97 -5.53 -20.28 -5.28
N ILE A 98 -5.87 -18.99 -5.34
CA ILE A 98 -4.95 -17.90 -5.68
C ILE A 98 -4.52 -17.13 -4.44
N ILE A 99 -5.48 -16.87 -3.55
CA ILE A 99 -5.22 -16.23 -2.26
C ILE A 99 -5.85 -17.04 -1.14
N PRO A 100 -5.24 -17.05 0.05
CA PRO A 100 -5.87 -17.60 1.24
C PRO A 100 -7.23 -16.95 1.51
N GLN A 101 -8.12 -17.69 2.18
CA GLN A 101 -9.37 -17.11 2.67
C GLN A 101 -9.05 -15.88 3.52
N THR A 102 -9.84 -14.84 3.32
CA THR A 102 -9.48 -13.50 3.72
C THR A 102 -10.75 -12.77 4.09
N PHE A 103 -10.77 -12.08 5.24
CA PHE A 103 -11.91 -11.29 5.71
C PHE A 103 -11.50 -9.87 6.07
N LEU A 104 -12.38 -8.91 5.79
CA LEU A 104 -12.22 -7.50 6.15
C LEU A 104 -12.96 -7.21 7.44
N ILE A 105 -12.21 -6.96 8.51
CA ILE A 105 -12.79 -6.63 9.81
C ILE A 105 -12.61 -5.14 10.07
N VAL A 106 -13.72 -4.48 10.37
CA VAL A 106 -13.77 -3.06 10.70
C VAL A 106 -14.11 -2.94 12.18
N PRO A 107 -13.14 -2.65 13.05
CA PRO A 107 -13.39 -2.67 14.48
C PRO A 107 -14.46 -1.63 14.85
N GLY A 108 -15.41 -2.03 15.69
CA GLY A 108 -16.63 -1.25 16.05
C GLY A 108 -17.77 -1.28 15.03
N GLY A 109 -17.68 -2.12 14.00
CA GLY A 109 -18.77 -2.40 13.07
C GLY A 109 -18.89 -1.36 11.94
N SER A 110 -19.12 -1.86 10.73
CA SER A 110 -19.52 -1.07 9.56
C SER A 110 -20.16 -1.99 8.53
N HIS A 111 -20.77 -1.44 7.47
CA HIS A 111 -21.26 -2.23 6.34
C HIS A 111 -20.16 -3.03 5.60
N ALA A 112 -18.89 -2.72 5.84
CA ALA A 112 -17.75 -3.44 5.27
C ALA A 112 -17.11 -4.43 6.26
N ASP A 113 -17.67 -4.58 7.48
CA ASP A 113 -17.22 -5.57 8.46
C ASP A 113 -17.78 -6.95 8.07
N GLU A 114 -16.89 -7.93 7.97
CA GLU A 114 -17.21 -9.29 7.52
C GLU A 114 -17.16 -10.30 8.67
N ARG A 115 -17.18 -9.86 9.94
CA ARG A 115 -17.02 -10.77 11.09
C ARG A 115 -18.01 -11.92 11.11
N GLU A 116 -19.23 -11.67 10.66
CA GLU A 116 -20.32 -12.66 10.63
C GLU A 116 -20.06 -13.77 9.61
N ASN A 117 -19.17 -13.53 8.63
CA ASN A 117 -18.79 -14.50 7.62
C ASN A 117 -17.57 -15.33 8.03
N ILE A 118 -16.93 -15.03 9.16
CA ILE A 118 -15.77 -15.80 9.63
C ILE A 118 -16.27 -17.15 10.18
N PRO A 119 -15.74 -18.29 9.70
CA PRO A 119 -16.10 -19.59 10.25
C PRO A 119 -15.61 -19.73 11.70
N GLU A 120 -16.44 -20.34 12.55
CA GLU A 120 -16.10 -20.61 13.95
C GLU A 120 -15.12 -21.81 14.04
N VAL A 121 -13.84 -21.54 13.76
CA VAL A 121 -12.77 -22.55 13.80
C VAL A 121 -11.70 -22.13 14.80
N ASP A 122 -11.55 -22.91 15.87
CA ASP A 122 -10.61 -22.63 16.97
C ASP A 122 -9.21 -23.23 16.74
N THR A 123 -9.07 -24.17 15.82
CA THR A 123 -7.82 -24.90 15.60
C THR A 123 -6.93 -24.26 14.53
N GLU A 124 -7.47 -23.41 13.67
CA GLU A 124 -6.73 -22.79 12.56
C GLU A 124 -5.86 -21.63 13.01
N LEU A 125 -4.79 -21.40 12.25
CA LEU A 125 -3.88 -20.27 12.46
C LEU A 125 -4.37 -19.09 11.64
N TRP A 126 -4.56 -17.97 12.32
CA TRP A 126 -5.01 -16.73 11.72
C TRP A 126 -3.92 -15.65 11.76
N ILE A 127 -3.79 -14.82 10.73
CA ILE A 127 -2.90 -13.68 10.64
C ILE A 127 -3.68 -12.37 10.46
N CYS A 128 -3.64 -11.53 11.50
CA CYS A 128 -4.22 -10.20 11.48
C CYS A 128 -3.23 -9.21 10.86
N LYS A 129 -3.64 -8.45 9.83
CA LYS A 129 -2.80 -7.41 9.21
C LYS A 129 -3.54 -6.10 9.02
N PRO A 130 -2.94 -4.95 9.37
CA PRO A 130 -3.51 -3.66 9.03
C PRO A 130 -3.42 -3.41 7.52
N THR A 131 -4.49 -2.89 6.96
CA THR A 131 -4.61 -2.66 5.51
C THR A 131 -3.76 -1.49 5.02
N ALA A 132 -3.52 -0.50 5.88
CA ALA A 132 -2.61 0.59 5.59
C ALA A 132 -1.62 0.82 6.75
N GLY A 133 -0.34 0.79 6.41
CA GLY A 133 0.59 1.74 6.97
C GLY A 133 1.28 1.52 8.29
N ALA A 134 1.18 0.31 8.80
CA ALA A 134 1.85 -0.02 10.03
C ALA A 134 3.34 -0.38 9.85
N HIS A 135 3.90 -0.41 8.63
CA HIS A 135 5.32 -0.71 8.38
C HIS A 135 5.82 -2.01 9.09
N GLY A 136 4.96 -3.03 9.13
CA GLY A 136 5.24 -4.30 9.83
C GLY A 136 4.69 -4.38 11.25
N LYS A 137 4.25 -3.25 11.84
CA LYS A 137 3.61 -3.20 13.16
C LYS A 137 2.15 -3.68 13.10
N GLY A 138 1.61 -4.11 14.23
CA GLY A 138 0.23 -4.60 14.34
C GLY A 138 -0.06 -5.88 13.54
N ILE A 139 0.97 -6.56 13.04
CA ILE A 139 0.80 -7.88 12.43
C ILE A 139 0.89 -8.91 13.55
N ARG A 140 -0.11 -9.78 13.65
CA ARG A 140 -0.12 -10.85 14.66
C ARG A 140 -0.62 -12.14 14.05
N VAL A 141 -0.03 -13.25 14.47
CA VAL A 141 -0.51 -14.60 14.18
C VAL A 141 -1.12 -15.15 15.47
N LEU A 142 -2.32 -15.70 15.38
CA LEU A 142 -3.16 -16.13 16.50
C LEU A 142 -3.78 -17.48 16.17
N ARG A 143 -4.26 -18.22 17.18
CA ARG A 143 -4.95 -19.49 16.94
C ARG A 143 -6.42 -19.33 17.29
N GLY A 144 -7.26 -19.64 16.31
CA GLY A 144 -8.72 -19.51 16.42
C GLY A 144 -9.26 -18.15 15.99
N ALA A 145 -10.37 -18.19 15.28
CA ALA A 145 -11.04 -17.01 14.71
C ALA A 145 -11.44 -15.99 15.78
N ALA A 146 -11.98 -16.47 16.91
CA ALA A 146 -12.44 -15.60 17.99
C ALA A 146 -11.29 -14.82 18.64
N GLU A 147 -10.09 -15.41 18.75
CA GLU A 147 -8.90 -14.72 19.27
C GLU A 147 -8.47 -13.60 18.32
N ALA A 148 -8.47 -13.87 17.02
CA ALA A 148 -8.14 -12.89 15.99
C ALA A 148 -9.09 -11.68 15.97
N VAL A 149 -10.40 -11.92 16.04
CA VAL A 149 -11.40 -10.84 16.09
C VAL A 149 -11.23 -10.01 17.37
N ARG A 150 -11.06 -10.65 18.54
CA ARG A 150 -10.80 -9.94 19.80
C ARG A 150 -9.56 -9.06 19.72
N PHE A 151 -8.45 -9.57 19.17
CA PHE A 151 -7.23 -8.80 18.99
C PHE A 151 -7.48 -7.53 18.14
N ILE A 152 -8.26 -7.65 17.06
CA ILE A 152 -8.59 -6.52 16.19
C ILE A 152 -9.42 -5.46 16.93
N ASP A 153 -10.45 -5.89 17.66
CA ASP A 153 -11.33 -4.99 18.40
C ASP A 153 -10.55 -4.26 19.53
N THR A 154 -9.65 -4.97 20.25
CA THR A 154 -8.79 -4.38 21.29
C THR A 154 -7.79 -3.37 20.72
N ASN A 155 -7.19 -3.65 19.55
CA ASN A 155 -6.19 -2.74 18.95
C ASN A 155 -6.77 -1.37 18.53
N ARG A 156 -8.10 -1.26 18.31
CA ARG A 156 -8.74 0.04 18.07
C ARG A 156 -8.85 0.87 19.36
N ALA A 157 -9.08 0.24 20.51
CA ALA A 157 -9.24 0.93 21.79
C ALA A 157 -7.94 1.62 22.24
N LEU A 158 -6.78 1.14 21.78
CA LEU A 158 -5.49 1.75 22.09
C LEU A 158 -5.29 3.09 21.34
N PRO A 159 -4.77 4.13 22.01
CA PRO A 159 -4.30 5.35 21.37
C PRO A 159 -3.31 5.05 20.23
N ALA A 160 -3.30 5.89 19.19
CA ALA A 160 -2.43 5.68 18.02
C ALA A 160 -0.92 5.55 18.35
N ALA A 161 -0.49 6.10 19.48
CA ALA A 161 0.88 5.99 19.99
C ALA A 161 1.23 4.58 20.49
N GLU A 162 0.27 3.86 21.09
CA GLU A 162 0.46 2.53 21.70
C GLU A 162 0.37 1.40 20.66
N ARG A 163 -0.45 1.60 19.61
CA ARG A 163 -0.51 0.68 18.43
C ARG A 163 0.85 0.50 17.73
N ALA A 164 1.81 1.40 17.99
CA ALA A 164 3.12 1.39 17.37
C ALA A 164 4.17 0.56 18.15
N GLN A 165 3.84 0.03 19.33
CA GLN A 165 4.81 -0.64 20.21
C GLN A 165 4.70 -2.17 20.22
N ASP A 166 3.61 -2.74 19.70
CA ASP A 166 3.32 -4.18 19.79
C ASP A 166 3.97 -5.04 18.67
N GLY A 167 5.25 -4.80 18.42
CA GLY A 167 6.06 -5.61 17.48
C GLY A 167 6.63 -6.85 18.17
N VAL A 168 6.14 -8.03 17.78
CA VAL A 168 6.66 -9.39 18.01
C VAL A 168 7.90 -9.49 18.93
N GLN A 169 7.66 -9.82 20.21
CA GLN A 169 8.62 -10.53 21.05
C GLN A 169 8.57 -12.02 20.68
N ASP A 170 9.19 -12.36 19.56
CA ASP A 170 9.57 -13.73 19.19
C ASP A 170 10.57 -13.66 18.03
N ALA A 171 11.77 -13.16 18.35
CA ALA A 171 12.91 -13.24 17.47
C ALA A 171 13.78 -14.42 17.91
N VAL A 172 13.59 -15.58 17.29
CA VAL A 172 14.72 -16.50 17.10
C VAL A 172 15.75 -15.72 16.31
N ALA A 173 16.87 -15.41 16.97
CA ALA A 173 17.90 -14.50 16.51
C ALA A 173 18.56 -14.97 15.20
N LYS A 174 18.02 -14.56 14.05
CA LYS A 174 18.79 -14.50 12.81
C LYS A 174 19.42 -13.11 12.70
N LYS A 175 20.67 -13.00 13.15
CA LYS A 175 21.54 -11.81 12.98
C LYS A 175 21.81 -11.59 11.49
N GLY A 176 20.91 -10.87 10.80
CA GLY A 176 21.25 -10.14 9.58
C GLY A 176 21.93 -8.82 9.93
N PRO A 177 22.76 -8.25 9.03
CA PRO A 177 23.41 -6.96 9.28
C PRO A 177 22.36 -5.86 9.54
N PRO A 178 22.63 -4.92 10.46
CA PRO A 178 21.69 -3.86 10.81
C PRO A 178 21.39 -3.00 9.58
N ARG A 179 20.11 -2.92 9.19
CA ARG A 179 19.66 -1.95 8.19
C ARG A 179 19.82 -0.55 8.77
N GLN A 180 20.48 0.34 8.01
CA GLN A 180 20.61 1.74 8.40
C GLN A 180 19.24 2.38 8.66
N PRO A 181 19.12 3.26 9.68
CA PRO A 181 17.87 3.95 9.97
C PRO A 181 17.50 4.86 8.81
N MET A 182 16.40 4.55 8.12
CA MET A 182 15.84 5.46 7.12
C MET A 182 15.21 6.68 7.81
N PRO A 183 15.30 7.89 7.21
CA PRO A 183 14.61 9.06 7.73
C PRO A 183 13.11 8.80 7.85
N ARG A 184 12.48 9.34 8.92
CA ARG A 184 11.04 9.19 9.19
C ARG A 184 10.24 9.73 8.00
N ARG A 185 9.71 8.81 7.19
CA ARG A 185 8.81 9.12 6.07
C ARG A 185 7.54 9.75 6.63
N GLN A 186 7.23 11.00 6.25
CA GLN A 186 5.94 11.60 6.58
C GLN A 186 4.81 10.76 5.96
N SER A 187 3.87 10.32 6.79
CA SER A 187 2.76 9.46 6.37
C SER A 187 1.66 10.30 5.72
N LEU A 188 1.73 10.48 4.40
CA LEU A 188 0.71 11.16 3.59
C LEU A 188 -0.50 10.24 3.26
N ARG A 189 -0.91 9.40 4.21
CA ARG A 189 -1.95 8.39 3.98
C ARG A 189 -3.36 9.03 4.05
N PRO A 190 -4.33 8.55 3.25
CA PRO A 190 -5.72 8.87 3.49
C PRO A 190 -6.15 8.44 4.90
N LYS A 191 -7.05 9.22 5.52
CA LYS A 191 -7.75 8.89 6.77
C LYS A 191 -8.75 7.72 6.60
N GLN A 192 -8.34 6.62 5.97
CA GLN A 192 -9.17 5.42 5.99
C GLN A 192 -9.03 4.73 7.34
N GLU A 193 -10.18 4.43 7.94
CA GLU A 193 -10.26 3.68 9.19
C GLU A 193 -9.55 2.34 9.04
N PRO A 194 -8.85 1.86 10.09
CA PRO A 194 -8.02 0.67 9.99
C PRO A 194 -8.89 -0.55 9.70
N SER A 195 -8.88 -1.04 8.46
CA SER A 195 -9.47 -2.32 8.10
C SER A 195 -8.39 -3.39 8.33
N TRP A 196 -8.72 -4.49 9.00
CA TRP A 196 -7.77 -5.57 9.29
C TRP A 196 -8.15 -6.82 8.51
N LEU A 197 -7.12 -7.46 7.95
CA LEU A 197 -7.27 -8.67 7.17
C LEU A 197 -7.07 -9.87 8.09
N VAL A 198 -8.02 -10.81 8.11
CA VAL A 198 -7.90 -12.08 8.83
C VAL A 198 -7.86 -13.20 7.79
N GLN A 199 -6.79 -13.96 7.82
CA GLN A 199 -6.53 -15.19 7.05
C GLN A 199 -6.19 -16.26 8.05
#